data_AF-A0AAV0G0M0-F1
#
_entry.id   AF-A0AAV0G0M0-F1
#
_cell.length_a   1.000
_cell.length_b   1.000
_cell.length_c   1.000
_cell.angle_alpha   90.00
_cell.angle_beta   90.00
_cell.angle_gamma   90.00
#
_symmetry.space_group_name_H-M   'P 1'
#
loop_
_entity.id
_entity.type
_entity.pdbx_description
1 polymer ?
#
loop_
_entity_poly.entity_id
_entity_poly.type
_entity_poly.pdbx_seq_one_letter_code
_entity_poly.pdbx_strand_id
1 'polypeptide(L)'
;MSLDSNLLLVDWITSGRHERGEKWVFDLYKSTNHIFLDDNEPLFLDSLMLEKGISSIAERMGGYQVFAMLILVGPKLEHVQKQIQEDVKRMMSQMLRFPSFGSGQCANNQSWAKPTFVASCSVFGPKGIGVVTRIAAETTESVYNFLGTQLSSLKPLLGVSPYC
;
A
#
# COMPACT_ATOMS: atom_id res chain seq x y z
N MET A 1 18.50 -10.44 8.78
CA MET A 1 18.85 -10.18 7.37
C MET A 1 20.09 -9.33 7.35
N SER A 2 21.11 -9.69 6.57
CA SER A 2 22.36 -8.93 6.53
C SER A 2 22.17 -7.58 5.85
N LEU A 3 23.11 -6.63 6.05
CA LEU A 3 23.03 -5.29 5.46
C LEU A 3 23.15 -5.27 3.92
N ASP A 4 23.71 -6.31 3.32
CA ASP A 4 23.81 -6.51 1.87
C ASP A 4 22.66 -7.34 1.28
N SER A 5 21.80 -7.90 2.15
CA SER A 5 20.57 -8.59 1.75
C SER A 5 19.56 -7.64 1.12
N ASN A 6 18.69 -8.20 0.28
CA ASN A 6 17.63 -7.45 -0.39
C ASN A 6 16.31 -8.15 -0.12
N LEU A 7 15.29 -7.39 0.25
CA LEU A 7 13.96 -7.89 0.57
C LEU A 7 12.93 -7.05 -0.16
N LEU A 8 12.04 -7.71 -0.88
CA LEU A 8 10.76 -7.17 -1.31
C LEU A 8 9.67 -8.01 -0.69
N LEU A 9 8.76 -7.38 0.03
CA LEU A 9 7.61 -8.02 0.67
C LEU A 9 6.34 -7.27 0.28
N VAL A 10 5.34 -8.01 -0.21
CA VAL A 10 3.98 -7.51 -0.40
C VAL A 10 3.06 -8.29 0.52
N ASP A 11 2.38 -7.58 1.41
CA ASP A 11 1.31 -8.10 2.26
C ASP A 11 0.03 -7.30 2.00
N TRP A 12 -1.12 -7.95 1.97
CA TRP A 12 -2.39 -7.29 1.74
C TRP A 12 -3.57 -8.06 2.32
N ILE A 13 -4.63 -7.33 2.64
CA ILE A 13 -5.92 -7.87 3.04
C ILE A 13 -7.01 -7.31 2.15
N THR A 14 -7.95 -8.18 1.77
CA THR A 14 -9.17 -7.80 1.07
C THR A 14 -10.37 -7.83 2.01
N SER A 15 -11.46 -7.17 1.61
CA SER A 15 -12.69 -7.11 2.39
C SER A 15 -13.41 -8.45 2.54
N GLY A 16 -12.96 -9.51 1.86
CA GLY A 16 -13.56 -10.84 1.89
C GLY A 16 -14.13 -11.22 0.52
N ARG A 17 -15.21 -12.00 0.52
CA ARG A 17 -15.90 -12.41 -0.72
C ARG A 17 -16.79 -11.28 -1.21
N HIS A 18 -16.17 -10.23 -1.77
CA HIS A 18 -16.84 -8.99 -2.21
C HIS A 18 -18.05 -9.26 -3.12
N GLU A 19 -17.89 -10.16 -4.11
CA GLU A 19 -18.94 -10.57 -5.06
C GLU A 19 -20.12 -11.33 -4.41
N ARG A 20 -19.95 -11.79 -3.16
CA ARG A 20 -21.00 -12.42 -2.36
C ARG A 20 -21.59 -11.49 -1.30
N GLY A 21 -21.25 -10.20 -1.36
CA GLY A 21 -21.69 -9.19 -0.39
C GLY A 21 -20.91 -9.21 0.93
N GLU A 22 -19.91 -10.08 1.07
CA GLU A 22 -19.10 -10.17 2.29
C GLU A 22 -17.98 -9.12 2.24
N LYS A 23 -18.24 -7.97 2.86
CA LYS A 23 -17.32 -6.84 2.93
C LYS A 23 -17.02 -6.49 4.39
N TRP A 24 -15.85 -6.87 4.87
CA TRP A 24 -15.35 -6.64 6.22
C TRP A 24 -16.25 -7.22 7.33
N VAL A 25 -16.84 -8.40 7.07
CA VAL A 25 -17.82 -9.04 7.97
C VAL A 25 -17.22 -10.03 8.97
N PHE A 26 -15.91 -10.25 8.96
CA PHE A 26 -15.21 -11.12 9.90
C PHE A 26 -15.13 -10.50 11.31
N ASP A 27 -14.88 -11.33 12.33
CA ASP A 27 -14.81 -10.89 13.74
C ASP A 27 -13.45 -10.29 14.11
N LEU A 28 -12.37 -10.94 13.68
CA LEU A 28 -11.00 -10.58 13.98
C LEU A 28 -10.08 -10.93 12.81
N TYR A 29 -9.18 -10.01 12.48
CA TYR A 29 -8.01 -10.25 11.67
C TYR A 29 -6.79 -9.64 12.36
N LYS A 30 -5.68 -10.38 12.40
CA LYS A 30 -4.39 -9.91 12.90
C LYS A 30 -3.28 -10.38 11.97
N SER A 31 -2.47 -9.44 11.48
CA SER A 31 -1.24 -9.71 10.75
C SER A 31 -0.09 -8.95 11.40
N THR A 32 1.09 -9.57 11.45
CA THR A 32 2.30 -8.93 11.95
C THR A 32 3.47 -9.27 11.04
N ASN A 33 4.07 -8.24 10.46
CA ASN A 33 5.30 -8.34 9.68
C ASN A 33 6.45 -7.85 10.55
N HIS A 34 7.39 -8.74 10.86
CA HIS A 34 8.54 -8.44 11.69
C HIS A 34 9.83 -8.75 10.92
N ILE A 35 10.59 -7.70 10.61
CA ILE A 35 11.84 -7.79 9.85
C ILE A 35 12.98 -7.44 10.79
N PHE A 36 13.96 -8.35 10.86
CA PHE A 36 15.16 -8.20 11.68
C PHE A 36 16.41 -8.16 10.80
N LEU A 37 17.39 -7.36 11.22
CA LEU A 37 18.76 -7.51 10.74
C LEU A 37 19.42 -8.76 11.34
N ASP A 38 20.67 -8.99 11.00
CA ASP A 38 21.48 -9.99 11.69
C ASP A 38 21.64 -9.61 13.17
N ASP A 39 22.01 -10.58 14.01
CA ASP A 39 22.07 -10.42 15.47
C ASP A 39 20.72 -10.08 16.14
N ASN A 40 19.60 -10.35 15.44
CA ASN A 40 18.23 -10.15 15.92
C ASN A 40 17.87 -8.69 16.22
N GLU A 41 18.58 -7.73 15.58
CA GLU A 41 18.25 -6.31 15.69
C GLU A 41 16.95 -5.99 14.92
N PRO A 42 15.92 -5.39 15.55
CA PRO A 42 14.67 -5.09 14.88
C PRO A 42 14.84 -3.95 13.87
N LEU A 43 14.45 -4.20 12.62
CA LEU A 43 14.52 -3.22 11.53
C LEU A 43 13.16 -2.58 11.24
N PHE A 44 12.12 -3.40 11.18
CA PHE A 44 10.78 -2.95 10.84
C PHE A 44 9.73 -3.85 11.49
N LEU A 45 8.72 -3.23 12.08
CA LEU A 45 7.57 -3.90 12.65
C LEU A 45 6.30 -3.24 12.12
N ASP A 46 5.44 -4.04 11.53
CA ASP A 46 4.07 -3.68 11.20
C ASP A 46 3.13 -4.68 11.87
N SER A 47 2.08 -4.17 12.52
CA SER A 47 1.04 -5.01 13.13
C SER A 47 -0.32 -4.41 12.82
N LEU A 48 -1.08 -5.11 11.97
CA LEU A 48 -2.45 -4.76 11.62
C LEU A 48 -3.41 -5.60 12.45
N MET A 49 -4.34 -4.96 13.15
CA MET A 49 -5.42 -5.63 13.86
C MET A 49 -6.76 -5.01 13.49
N LEU A 50 -7.68 -5.82 13.00
CA LEU A 50 -9.05 -5.44 12.68
C LEU A 50 -9.99 -6.29 13.52
N GLU A 51 -10.59 -5.69 14.52
CA GLU A 51 -11.59 -6.32 15.39
C GLU A 51 -12.86 -5.49 15.45
N LYS A 52 -14.01 -6.14 15.68
CA LYS A 52 -15.26 -5.41 15.92
C LYS A 52 -15.13 -4.55 17.17
N GLY A 53 -15.58 -3.29 17.08
CA GLY A 53 -15.57 -2.35 18.19
C GLY A 53 -16.90 -1.60 18.26
N ILE A 54 -16.84 -0.32 18.67
CA ILE A 54 -18.00 0.57 18.69
C ILE A 54 -18.60 0.71 17.27
N SER A 55 -17.75 0.76 16.25
CA SER A 55 -18.15 0.70 14.84
C SER A 55 -17.72 -0.61 14.20
N SER A 56 -18.42 -0.98 13.12
CA SER A 56 -18.06 -2.12 12.28
C SER A 56 -16.71 -1.90 11.58
N ILE A 57 -16.05 -2.99 11.24
CA ILE A 57 -14.81 -2.93 10.45
C ILE A 57 -15.09 -2.23 9.12
N ALA A 58 -16.22 -2.52 8.47
CA ALA A 58 -16.65 -1.91 7.21
C ALA A 58 -16.70 -0.38 7.27
N GLU A 59 -17.29 0.19 8.32
CA GLU A 59 -17.36 1.64 8.53
C GLU A 59 -15.97 2.26 8.66
N ARG A 60 -15.07 1.63 9.45
CA ARG A 60 -13.69 2.11 9.62
C ARG A 60 -12.86 2.02 8.35
N MET A 61 -13.12 1.02 7.50
CA MET A 61 -12.42 0.85 6.21
C MET A 61 -12.91 1.83 5.14
N GLY A 62 -13.97 2.60 5.41
CA GLY A 62 -14.38 3.75 4.60
C GLY A 62 -14.74 3.42 3.16
N GLY A 63 -15.16 2.18 2.87
CA GLY A 63 -15.48 1.70 1.52
C GLY A 63 -14.30 1.23 0.69
N TYR A 64 -13.06 1.29 1.19
CA TYR A 64 -11.93 0.59 0.55
C TYR A 64 -12.10 -0.91 0.71
N GLN A 65 -11.71 -1.65 -0.31
CA GLN A 65 -11.84 -3.11 -0.39
C GLN A 65 -10.51 -3.82 -0.20
N VAL A 66 -9.40 -3.11 -0.36
CA VAL A 66 -8.06 -3.67 -0.26
C VAL A 66 -7.18 -2.70 0.52
N PHE A 67 -6.45 -3.24 1.49
CA PHE A 67 -5.33 -2.56 2.13
C PHE A 67 -4.07 -3.38 1.88
N ALA A 68 -3.06 -2.75 1.30
CA ALA A 68 -1.82 -3.40 0.94
C ALA A 68 -0.61 -2.64 1.49
N MET A 69 0.46 -3.38 1.70
CA MET A 69 1.75 -2.91 2.14
C MET A 69 2.82 -3.50 1.24
N LEU A 70 3.69 -2.64 0.72
CA LEU A 70 4.87 -3.00 -0.04
C LEU A 70 6.10 -2.51 0.72
N ILE A 71 6.97 -3.42 1.12
CA ILE A 71 8.22 -3.14 1.82
C ILE A 71 9.38 -3.49 0.89
N LEU A 72 10.30 -2.55 0.70
CA LEU A 72 11.57 -2.80 0.02
C LEU A 72 12.72 -2.44 0.95
N VAL A 73 13.72 -3.31 1.04
CA VAL A 73 14.95 -3.11 1.81
C VAL A 73 16.13 -3.60 0.98
N GLY A 74 17.24 -2.87 1.04
CA GLY A 74 18.53 -3.35 0.56
C GLY A 74 19.07 -2.64 -0.68
N PRO A 75 20.39 -2.75 -0.90
CA PRO A 75 21.13 -1.91 -1.85
C PRO A 75 20.75 -2.14 -3.32
N LYS A 76 20.45 -3.38 -3.72
CA LYS A 76 20.04 -3.69 -5.11
C LYS A 76 18.67 -3.13 -5.46
N LEU A 77 17.87 -2.75 -4.46
CA LEU A 77 16.55 -2.18 -4.64
C LEU A 77 16.55 -0.65 -4.57
N GLU A 78 17.67 0.01 -4.26
CA GLU A 78 17.73 1.46 -3.99
C GLU A 78 17.12 2.31 -5.12
N HIS A 79 17.40 1.98 -6.37
CA HIS A 79 16.82 2.69 -7.51
C HIS A 79 15.28 2.56 -7.53
N VAL A 80 14.76 1.35 -7.27
CA VAL A 80 13.32 1.08 -7.20
C VAL A 80 12.69 1.80 -6.00
N GLN A 81 13.38 1.84 -4.85
CA GLN A 81 12.93 2.57 -3.67
C GLN A 81 12.77 4.08 -3.96
N LYS A 82 13.73 4.70 -4.65
CA LYS A 82 13.66 6.12 -5.04
C LYS A 82 12.54 6.38 -6.04
N GLN A 83 12.44 5.52 -7.06
CA GLN A 83 11.37 5.59 -8.07
C GLN A 83 9.99 5.57 -7.40
N ILE A 84 9.74 4.62 -6.51
CA ILE A 84 8.45 4.49 -5.81
C ILE A 84 8.12 5.73 -4.97
N GLN A 85 9.10 6.26 -4.25
CA GLN A 85 8.91 7.48 -3.46
C GLN A 85 8.49 8.67 -4.34
N GLU A 86 9.17 8.86 -5.47
CA GLU A 86 8.88 9.95 -6.40
C GLU A 86 7.52 9.80 -7.07
N ASP A 87 7.17 8.58 -7.50
CA ASP A 87 5.89 8.28 -8.15
C ASP A 87 4.72 8.45 -7.19
N VAL A 88 4.80 7.90 -5.97
CA VAL A 88 3.76 8.06 -4.96
C VAL A 88 3.59 9.54 -4.60
N LYS A 89 4.70 10.27 -4.40
CA LYS A 89 4.65 11.72 -4.13
C LYS A 89 3.97 12.47 -5.27
N ARG A 90 4.31 12.17 -6.52
CA ARG A 90 3.73 12.81 -7.71
C ARG A 90 2.23 12.52 -7.81
N MET A 91 1.85 11.25 -7.74
CA MET A 91 0.47 10.77 -7.84
C MET A 91 -0.42 11.40 -6.77
N MET A 92 0.01 11.39 -5.51
CA MET A 92 -0.77 11.95 -4.41
C MET A 92 -0.79 13.49 -4.43
N SER A 93 0.28 14.14 -4.87
CA SER A 93 0.29 15.62 -5.02
C SER A 93 -0.69 16.08 -6.10
N GLN A 94 -0.86 15.33 -7.18
CA GLN A 94 -1.83 15.64 -8.23
C GLN A 94 -3.27 15.48 -7.72
N MET A 95 -3.53 14.42 -6.96
CA MET A 95 -4.83 14.14 -6.36
C MET A 95 -5.28 15.24 -5.39
N LEU A 96 -4.35 15.80 -4.60
CA LEU A 96 -4.62 16.91 -3.68
C LEU A 96 -4.83 18.26 -4.40
N ARG A 97 -4.39 18.40 -5.66
CA ARG A 97 -4.50 19.66 -6.42
C ARG A 97 -5.76 19.77 -7.28
N PHE A 98 -6.40 18.66 -7.62
CA PHE A 98 -7.57 18.62 -8.51
C PHE A 98 -8.78 17.97 -7.83
N PRO A 99 -9.63 18.72 -7.11
CA PRO A 99 -10.86 18.20 -6.51
C PRO A 99 -12.01 18.01 -7.53
N SER A 100 -11.72 17.48 -8.74
CA SER A 100 -12.72 17.40 -9.80
C SER A 100 -12.67 16.09 -10.59
N PHE A 101 -13.52 15.14 -10.22
CA PHE A 101 -14.04 14.13 -11.15
C PHE A 101 -15.56 14.18 -11.12
N GLY A 102 -16.15 14.80 -12.15
CA GLY A 102 -17.60 14.88 -12.35
C GLY A 102 -17.99 16.11 -13.16
N SER A 103 -18.12 15.96 -14.49
CA SER A 103 -18.82 16.94 -15.32
C SER A 103 -20.33 16.74 -15.11
N GLY A 104 -21.00 17.72 -14.52
CA GLY A 104 -22.44 17.72 -14.31
C GLY A 104 -22.86 18.86 -13.41
N GLN A 105 -23.70 19.74 -13.94
CA GLN A 105 -24.15 20.99 -13.33
C GLN A 105 -24.80 20.78 -11.95
N CYS A 106 -24.38 21.57 -10.97
CA CYS A 106 -25.20 22.38 -10.05
C CYS A 106 -24.36 22.78 -8.83
N ALA A 107 -24.51 24.04 -8.43
CA ALA A 107 -23.72 24.69 -7.41
C ALA A 107 -23.90 24.07 -6.00
N ASN A 108 -22.85 24.24 -5.19
CA ASN A 108 -22.86 24.25 -3.73
C ASN A 108 -22.72 22.90 -2.99
N ASN A 109 -21.57 22.25 -3.19
CA ASN A 109 -20.77 21.63 -2.13
C ASN A 109 -19.45 21.21 -2.77
N GLN A 110 -18.33 21.85 -2.41
CA GLN A 110 -16.99 21.29 -2.65
C GLN A 110 -16.82 20.06 -1.75
N SER A 111 -17.61 19.02 -2.02
CA SER A 111 -17.44 17.71 -1.41
C SER A 111 -16.14 17.16 -1.96
N TRP A 112 -15.14 17.04 -1.09
CA TRP A 112 -13.94 16.29 -1.41
C TRP A 112 -14.38 14.86 -1.69
N ALA A 113 -14.51 14.52 -2.98
CA ALA A 113 -14.84 13.16 -3.38
C ALA A 113 -13.73 12.25 -2.82
N LYS A 114 -14.14 11.26 -2.03
CA LYS A 114 -13.22 10.27 -1.48
C LYS A 114 -12.47 9.62 -2.66
N PRO A 115 -11.12 9.60 -2.64
CA PRO A 115 -10.36 8.95 -3.71
C PRO A 115 -10.60 7.44 -3.72
N THR A 116 -10.61 6.85 -4.92
CA THR A 116 -10.77 5.40 -5.12
C THR A 116 -9.50 4.61 -4.81
N PHE A 117 -8.37 5.31 -4.75
CA PHE A 117 -7.04 4.78 -4.46
C PHE A 117 -6.22 5.82 -3.70
N VAL A 118 -5.58 5.41 -2.61
CA VAL A 118 -4.65 6.23 -1.84
C VAL A 118 -3.40 5.43 -1.55
N ALA A 119 -2.25 6.07 -1.66
CA ALA A 119 -0.99 5.48 -1.26
C ALA A 119 -0.14 6.48 -0.46
N SER A 120 0.66 5.98 0.46
CA SER A 120 1.68 6.76 1.15
C SER A 120 2.99 5.96 1.13
N CYS A 121 4.11 6.62 0.87
CA CYS A 121 5.43 6.00 0.88
C CYS A 121 6.31 6.71 1.91
N SER A 122 7.04 5.93 2.72
CA SER A 122 7.89 6.45 3.79
C SER A 122 9.16 5.63 3.92
N VAL A 123 10.28 6.29 4.17
CA VAL A 123 11.57 5.65 4.45
C VAL A 123 11.62 5.15 5.89
N PHE A 124 12.37 4.06 6.12
CA PHE A 124 12.64 3.55 7.45
C PHE A 124 14.05 2.96 7.56
N GLY A 125 14.45 2.67 8.79
CA GLY A 125 15.76 2.10 9.12
C GLY A 125 16.90 3.14 9.09
N PRO A 126 18.09 2.77 9.58
CA PRO A 126 19.25 3.64 9.59
C PRO A 126 19.56 4.16 8.18
N LYS A 127 19.74 5.48 8.02
CA LYS A 127 20.02 6.12 6.72
C LYS A 127 18.96 5.85 5.61
N GLY A 128 17.75 5.39 5.97
CA GLY A 128 16.69 5.12 4.99
C GLY A 128 16.97 3.91 4.10
N ILE A 129 17.52 2.83 4.68
CA ILE A 129 17.84 1.58 3.95
C ILE A 129 16.62 0.83 3.40
N GLY A 130 15.41 1.20 3.85
CA GLY A 130 14.17 0.65 3.34
C GLY A 130 13.08 1.69 3.15
N VAL A 131 12.06 1.30 2.39
CA VAL A 131 10.82 2.05 2.18
C VAL A 131 9.61 1.16 2.42
N VAL A 132 8.58 1.74 3.02
CA VAL A 132 7.26 1.14 3.15
C VAL A 132 6.25 1.99 2.39
N THR A 133 5.50 1.34 1.50
CA THR A 133 4.36 1.91 0.80
C THR A 133 3.09 1.27 1.31
N ARG A 134 2.18 2.06 1.87
CA ARG A 134 0.84 1.62 2.29
C ARG A 134 -0.19 2.09 1.28
N ILE A 135 -1.14 1.23 0.96
CA ILE A 135 -2.12 1.41 -0.10
C ILE A 135 -3.51 1.10 0.46
N ALA A 136 -4.49 1.93 0.10
CA ALA A 136 -5.91 1.65 0.27
C ALA A 136 -6.61 1.83 -1.08
N ALA A 137 -7.39 0.84 -1.52
CA ALA A 137 -8.03 0.86 -2.83
C ALA A 137 -9.43 0.25 -2.82
N GLU A 138 -10.29 0.71 -3.72
CA GLU A 138 -11.65 0.17 -3.88
C GLU A 138 -11.69 -1.13 -4.70
N THR A 139 -10.62 -1.46 -5.42
CA THR A 139 -10.50 -2.71 -6.19
C THR A 139 -9.13 -3.35 -6.01
N THR A 140 -9.07 -4.67 -6.15
CA THR A 140 -7.80 -5.43 -6.23
C THR A 140 -7.03 -5.08 -7.50
N GLU A 141 -7.74 -4.84 -8.60
CA GLU A 141 -7.16 -4.45 -9.89
C GLU A 141 -6.34 -3.16 -9.77
N SER A 142 -6.82 -2.13 -9.06
CA SER A 142 -6.03 -0.90 -8.86
C SER A 142 -4.73 -1.16 -8.10
N VAL A 143 -4.73 -2.11 -7.16
CA VAL A 143 -3.50 -2.51 -6.45
C VAL A 143 -2.57 -3.31 -7.35
N TYR A 144 -3.09 -4.25 -8.15
CA TYR A 144 -2.29 -4.98 -9.15
C TYR A 144 -1.64 -4.04 -10.16
N ASN A 145 -2.41 -3.10 -10.71
CA ASN A 145 -1.90 -2.12 -11.66
C ASN A 145 -0.81 -1.23 -11.04
N PHE A 146 -1.00 -0.82 -9.79
CA PHE A 146 0.01 -0.09 -9.03
C PHE A 146 1.30 -0.92 -8.86
N LEU A 147 1.19 -2.15 -8.36
CA LEU A 147 2.35 -3.04 -8.15
C LEU A 147 3.06 -3.37 -9.47
N GLY A 148 2.32 -3.69 -10.53
CA GLY A 148 2.88 -3.96 -11.86
C GLY A 148 3.65 -2.78 -12.42
N THR A 149 3.13 -1.57 -12.26
CA THR A 149 3.83 -0.35 -12.69
C THR A 149 5.10 -0.12 -11.86
N GLN A 150 4.97 -0.12 -10.53
CA GLN A 150 6.05 0.24 -9.62
C GLN A 150 7.20 -0.78 -9.60
N LEU A 151 6.87 -2.06 -9.78
CA LEU A 151 7.83 -3.17 -9.71
C LEU A 151 8.32 -3.64 -11.09
N SER A 152 7.89 -3.00 -12.17
CA SER A 152 8.34 -3.29 -13.53
C SER A 152 9.87 -3.16 -13.69
N SER A 153 10.48 -2.25 -12.95
CA SER A 153 11.93 -2.00 -12.90
C SER A 153 12.74 -3.16 -12.30
N LEU A 154 12.08 -4.16 -11.71
CA LEU A 154 12.72 -5.38 -11.19
C LEU A 154 12.94 -6.46 -12.26
N LYS A 155 12.35 -6.32 -13.45
CA LYS A 155 12.51 -7.29 -14.54
C LYS A 155 13.98 -7.63 -14.85
N PRO A 156 14.94 -6.67 -14.89
CA PRO A 156 16.35 -7.00 -15.10
C PRO A 156 16.98 -7.82 -13.97
N LEU A 157 16.46 -7.71 -12.73
CA LEU A 157 16.96 -8.43 -11.56
C LEU A 157 16.34 -9.82 -11.42
N LEU A 158 15.06 -9.97 -11.76
CA LEU A 158 14.27 -11.19 -11.58
C LEU A 158 14.14 -12.02 -12.87
N GLY A 159 14.47 -11.46 -14.03
CA GLY A 159 14.24 -12.05 -15.35
C GLY A 159 12.80 -11.91 -15.86
N VAL A 160 11.84 -11.66 -14.97
CA VAL A 160 10.40 -11.47 -15.25
C VAL A 160 9.83 -10.33 -14.41
N SER A 161 8.73 -9.71 -14.84
CA SER A 161 8.04 -8.72 -13.99
C SER A 161 7.16 -9.46 -12.96
N PRO A 162 7.22 -9.11 -11.67
CA PRO A 162 6.55 -9.86 -10.61
C PRO A 162 5.01 -9.75 -10.62
N TYR A 163 4.44 -8.81 -11.40
CA TYR A 163 3.00 -8.58 -11.53
C TYR A 163 2.63 -8.29 -13.00
N CYS A 164 3.06 -9.17 -13.92
CA CYS A 164 2.71 -9.11 -15.35
C CYS A 164 1.23 -9.34 -15.60
#